data_AF-A0AAV5WQ24-F1
#
_entry.id   AF-A0AAV5WQ24-F1
#
_cell.length_a   1.000
_cell.length_b   1.000
_cell.length_c   1.000
_cell.angle_alpha   90.00
_cell.angle_beta   90.00
_cell.angle_gamma   90.00
#
_symmetry.space_group_name_H-M   'P 1'
#
loop_
_entity.id
_entity.type
_entity.pdbx_description
1 polymer ?
#
loop_
_entity_poly.entity_id
_entity_poly.type
_entity_poly.pdbx_seq_one_letter_code
_entity_poly.pdbx_strand_id
1 'polypeptide(L)'
;MLYRLVLAEYFSSSTLFFPHNMDFRGRVYPISPLLNHMGDDVNRSILKFARGKVLGDRGLSWLKLHCINLTGKLKRQPVEERLKVAEEKLELMIDSAENPLDGSRWWMESEEPWQTLAACIEVRDAVKSPRPEEFVSHLPIHQDGSCNGLQHYAALGRDRGGGSEVNLLPLPSPSDVYSSVAARVEERRKMDEEKGVEIALRLREKMKEAVPRKVIKQTVMTTVYGVTMYGAVLQIKKQLKAIGMEGVEAAEFGSYLAKHTFDSLSDAFTSSMQLKNWLRECARGISDLMVPVEWVTPLGLPVMQPYTKHASKKGRLILLPIMSKQENAFPPNLVHSLDSTHMMLTALHVSHRGLTFAAVHDCFWTHAADVDVMGEECRKQFVALHQEDLVKGFSQQMKDSYLPLLSEKTDRKKFNDLFSPKV
;
A
#
# COMPACT_ATOMS: atom_id res chain seq x y z
N MET A 1 11.04 15.90 15.55
CA MET A 1 9.93 16.86 15.73
C MET A 1 10.38 18.31 15.64
N LEU A 2 11.30 18.78 16.49
CA LEU A 2 11.76 20.18 16.51
C LEU A 2 12.07 20.79 15.13
N TYR A 3 12.95 20.16 14.33
CA TYR A 3 13.32 20.67 13.00
C TYR A 3 12.12 20.87 12.06
N ARG A 4 11.11 20.01 12.15
CA ARG A 4 9.91 20.09 11.30
C ARG A 4 9.06 21.29 11.65
N LEU A 5 8.85 21.54 12.95
CA LEU A 5 8.11 22.70 13.44
C LEU A 5 8.83 24.00 13.12
N VAL A 6 10.16 24.04 13.25
CA VAL A 6 10.96 25.22 12.86
C VAL A 6 10.83 25.53 11.38
N LEU A 7 10.89 24.51 10.52
CA LEU A 7 10.70 24.70 9.07
C LEU A 7 9.26 25.10 8.74
N ALA A 8 8.27 24.49 9.39
CA ALA A 8 6.86 24.85 9.20
C ALA A 8 6.59 26.31 9.60
N GLU A 9 7.15 26.76 10.72
CA GLU A 9 7.06 28.15 11.17
C GLU A 9 7.72 29.11 10.18
N TYR A 10 8.97 28.80 9.77
CA TYR A 10 9.73 29.60 8.82
C TYR A 10 9.01 29.76 7.47
N PHE A 11 8.34 28.69 7.01
CA PHE A 11 7.62 28.69 5.74
C PHE A 11 6.11 28.92 5.86
N SER A 12 5.59 29.29 7.04
CA SER A 12 4.16 29.42 7.32
C SER A 12 3.40 30.34 6.35
N SER A 13 4.08 31.35 5.82
CA SER A 13 3.53 32.31 4.84
C SER A 13 4.06 32.11 3.42
N SER A 14 4.76 31.01 3.15
CA SER A 14 5.38 30.72 1.85
C SER A 14 4.63 29.64 1.09
N THR A 15 4.58 29.76 -0.24
CA THR A 15 4.18 28.64 -1.10
C THR A 15 5.38 27.74 -1.34
N LEU A 16 5.24 26.46 -1.00
CA LEU A 16 6.28 25.46 -1.18
C LEU A 16 5.99 24.56 -2.39
N PHE A 17 7.05 24.20 -3.10
CA PHE A 17 7.04 23.14 -4.10
C PHE A 17 7.99 22.03 -3.64
N PHE A 18 7.59 20.77 -3.85
CA PHE A 18 8.41 19.61 -3.52
C PHE A 18 8.89 18.95 -4.81
N PRO A 19 10.15 19.18 -5.23
CA PRO A 19 10.77 18.40 -6.28
C PRO A 19 10.79 16.93 -5.86
N HIS A 20 10.48 16.04 -6.79
CA HIS A 20 10.46 14.60 -6.54
C HIS A 20 11.62 13.91 -7.27
N ASN A 21 12.08 12.81 -6.69
CA ASN A 21 13.04 11.89 -7.27
C ASN A 21 12.46 10.46 -7.25
N MET A 22 13.06 9.54 -8.01
CA MET A 22 12.61 8.15 -8.10
C MET A 22 13.63 7.20 -7.48
N ASP A 23 13.16 6.14 -6.81
CA ASP A 23 14.00 4.98 -6.53
C ASP A 23 14.19 4.12 -7.79
N PHE A 24 15.03 3.09 -7.72
CA PHE A 24 15.33 2.24 -8.87
C PHE A 24 14.11 1.50 -9.45
N ARG A 25 13.00 1.39 -8.69
CA ARG A 25 11.76 0.74 -9.12
C ARG A 25 10.77 1.73 -9.71
N GLY A 26 11.12 3.01 -9.71
CA GLY A 26 10.28 4.11 -10.15
C GLY A 26 9.41 4.71 -9.04
N ARG A 27 9.46 4.26 -7.78
CA ARG A 27 8.65 4.88 -6.71
C ARG A 27 9.14 6.30 -6.48
N VAL A 28 8.19 7.22 -6.40
CA VAL A 28 8.45 8.66 -6.37
C VAL A 28 8.48 9.17 -4.93
N TYR A 29 9.47 10.00 -4.59
CA TYR A 29 9.71 10.55 -3.26
C TYR A 29 10.09 12.04 -3.33
N PRO A 30 9.61 12.90 -2.42
CA PRO A 30 10.12 14.26 -2.26
C PRO A 30 11.63 14.25 -1.98
N ILE A 31 12.37 15.18 -2.58
CA ILE A 31 13.81 15.35 -2.32
C ILE A 31 14.05 15.91 -0.91
N SER A 32 13.15 16.77 -0.41
CA SER A 32 13.23 17.34 0.95
C SER A 32 12.99 16.25 2.01
N PRO A 33 13.94 15.95 2.90
CA PRO A 33 13.80 14.84 3.85
C PRO A 33 13.09 15.22 5.16
N LEU A 34 13.02 16.50 5.50
CA LEU A 34 12.55 16.96 6.81
C LEU A 34 11.04 17.26 6.84
N LEU A 35 10.61 18.20 5.99
CA LEU A 35 9.21 18.60 5.82
C LEU A 35 8.78 18.25 4.40
N ASN A 36 7.83 17.33 4.30
CA ASN A 36 7.18 16.89 3.06
C ASN A 36 5.90 16.09 3.42
N HIS A 37 5.02 15.90 2.44
CA HIS A 37 3.73 15.24 2.61
C HIS A 37 3.78 13.71 2.71
N MET A 38 4.94 13.07 2.47
CA MET A 38 5.13 11.63 2.70
C MET A 38 5.45 11.28 4.16
N GLY A 39 5.60 12.28 5.02
CA GLY A 39 5.88 12.09 6.44
C GLY A 39 4.73 11.44 7.23
N ASP A 40 4.85 11.48 8.55
CA ASP A 40 3.84 11.02 9.50
C ASP A 40 2.63 12.00 9.57
N ASP A 41 1.65 11.64 10.39
CA ASP A 41 0.40 12.39 10.59
C ASP A 41 0.61 13.91 10.78
N VAL A 42 1.60 14.29 11.60
CA VAL A 42 1.94 15.71 11.85
C VAL A 42 2.45 16.41 10.58
N ASN A 43 3.32 15.77 9.81
CA ASN A 43 3.79 16.36 8.56
C ASN A 43 2.65 16.57 7.55
N ARG A 44 1.70 15.63 7.50
CA ARG A 44 0.57 15.67 6.58
C ARG A 44 -0.46 16.71 6.99
N SER A 45 -0.69 16.89 8.28
CA SER A 45 -1.68 17.84 8.80
C SER A 45 -1.25 19.31 8.67
N ILE A 46 0.05 19.58 8.68
CA ILE A 46 0.60 20.95 8.57
C ILE A 46 0.58 21.46 7.12
N LEU A 47 0.57 20.56 6.13
CA LEU A 47 0.65 20.91 4.71
C LEU A 47 -0.75 20.91 4.07
N LYS A 48 -1.03 21.92 3.26
CA LYS A 48 -2.25 22.02 2.43
C LYS A 48 -1.89 22.47 1.01
N PHE A 49 -2.79 22.31 0.06
CA PHE A 49 -2.56 22.84 -1.28
C PHE A 49 -2.52 24.38 -1.25
N ALA A 50 -1.46 24.97 -1.80
CA ALA A 50 -1.35 26.43 -1.86
C ALA A 50 -2.45 27.07 -2.71
N ARG A 51 -2.80 26.41 -3.83
CA ARG A 51 -3.97 26.78 -4.64
C ARG A 51 -5.20 26.09 -4.07
N GLY A 52 -6.20 26.87 -3.68
CA GLY A 52 -7.49 26.35 -3.26
C GLY A 52 -8.41 26.09 -4.45
N LYS A 53 -9.48 25.30 -4.23
CA LYS A 53 -10.52 25.06 -5.22
C LYS A 53 -11.89 25.10 -4.57
N VAL A 54 -12.85 25.68 -5.28
CA VAL A 54 -14.25 25.79 -4.88
C VAL A 54 -14.84 24.39 -4.69
N LEU A 55 -15.56 24.14 -3.60
CA LEU A 55 -16.07 22.80 -3.26
C LEU A 55 -17.08 22.24 -4.27
N GLY A 56 -17.97 23.09 -4.77
CA GLY A 56 -19.12 22.65 -5.57
C GLY A 56 -20.05 21.71 -4.80
N ASP A 57 -20.94 21.04 -5.54
CA ASP A 57 -22.06 20.29 -4.96
C ASP A 57 -21.64 19.12 -4.06
N ARG A 58 -20.51 18.48 -4.38
CA ARG A 58 -20.05 17.27 -3.68
C ARG A 58 -18.84 17.48 -2.78
N GLY A 59 -18.16 18.62 -2.88
CA GLY A 59 -16.91 18.87 -2.16
C GLY A 59 -17.09 18.81 -0.64
N LEU A 60 -18.19 19.37 -0.11
CA LEU A 60 -18.45 19.32 1.33
C LEU A 60 -18.67 17.87 1.82
N SER A 61 -19.40 17.05 1.06
CA SER A 61 -19.58 15.63 1.38
C SER A 61 -18.25 14.88 1.38
N TRP A 62 -17.35 15.18 0.43
CA TRP A 62 -16.01 14.60 0.41
C TRP A 62 -15.14 15.04 1.59
N LEU A 63 -15.23 16.29 2.04
CA LEU A 63 -14.56 16.77 3.26
C LEU A 63 -15.03 16.02 4.51
N LYS A 64 -16.35 15.94 4.70
CA LYS A 64 -16.97 15.22 5.82
C LYS A 64 -16.58 13.74 5.82
N LEU A 65 -16.64 13.10 4.65
CA LEU A 65 -16.22 11.71 4.48
C LEU A 65 -14.73 11.51 4.75
N HIS A 66 -13.88 12.45 4.32
CA HIS A 66 -12.45 12.41 4.57
C HIS A 66 -12.15 12.47 6.08
N CYS A 67 -12.78 13.39 6.80
CA CYS A 67 -12.69 13.48 8.26
C CYS A 67 -13.07 12.14 8.93
N ILE A 68 -14.19 11.53 8.52
CA ILE A 68 -14.59 10.21 9.02
C ILE A 68 -13.60 9.11 8.67
N ASN A 69 -13.01 9.12 7.47
CA ASN A 69 -12.02 8.12 7.06
C ASN A 69 -10.75 8.18 7.93
N LEU A 70 -10.30 9.37 8.29
CA LEU A 70 -9.12 9.59 9.15
C LEU A 70 -9.30 9.07 10.58
N THR A 71 -10.56 8.94 11.05
CA THR A 71 -10.83 8.28 12.34
C THR A 71 -10.42 6.82 12.37
N GLY A 72 -10.41 6.16 11.21
CA GLY A 72 -10.11 4.73 11.07
C GLY A 72 -11.19 3.77 11.58
N LYS A 73 -12.33 4.28 12.07
CA LYS A 73 -13.36 3.48 12.77
C LYS A 73 -14.38 2.80 11.83
N LEU A 74 -14.58 3.31 10.61
CA LEU A 74 -15.63 2.84 9.68
C LEU A 74 -15.10 2.21 8.38
N LYS A 75 -13.89 1.62 8.40
CA LYS A 75 -13.21 1.09 7.19
C LYS A 75 -13.99 0.01 6.44
N ARG A 76 -14.96 -0.65 7.09
CA ARG A 76 -15.78 -1.73 6.51
C ARG A 76 -17.15 -1.26 6.01
N GLN A 77 -17.52 -0.01 6.30
CA GLN A 77 -18.84 0.49 5.93
C GLN A 77 -18.85 1.12 4.54
N PRO A 78 -19.97 1.00 3.79
CA PRO A 78 -20.19 1.72 2.55
C PRO A 78 -19.99 3.24 2.69
N VAL A 79 -19.82 3.92 1.55
CA VAL A 79 -19.63 5.38 1.53
C VAL A 79 -20.86 6.09 2.10
N GLU A 80 -22.05 5.61 1.77
CA GLU A 80 -23.33 6.16 2.18
C GLU A 80 -23.51 6.12 3.71
N GLU A 81 -23.12 5.02 4.34
CA GLU A 81 -23.17 4.89 5.80
C GLU A 81 -22.14 5.79 6.48
N ARG A 82 -20.92 5.89 5.92
CA ARG A 82 -19.90 6.80 6.45
C ARG A 82 -20.34 8.27 6.37
N LEU A 83 -21.02 8.66 5.29
CA LEU A 83 -21.59 10.00 5.15
C LEU A 83 -22.68 10.28 6.18
N LYS A 84 -23.58 9.32 6.46
CA LYS A 84 -24.58 9.47 7.52
C LYS A 84 -23.93 9.71 8.88
N VAL A 85 -22.91 8.92 9.23
CA VAL A 85 -22.15 9.12 10.47
C VAL A 85 -21.43 10.47 10.46
N ALA A 86 -20.96 10.94 9.30
CA ALA A 86 -20.34 12.25 9.21
C ALA A 86 -21.31 13.39 9.57
N GLU A 87 -22.57 13.30 9.16
CA GLU A 87 -23.61 14.25 9.55
C GLU A 87 -23.92 14.16 11.06
N GLU A 88 -24.05 12.94 11.61
CA GLU A 88 -24.28 12.74 13.06
C GLU A 88 -23.14 13.27 13.93
N LYS A 89 -21.91 13.31 13.38
CA LYS A 89 -20.71 13.76 14.09
C LYS A 89 -20.34 15.21 13.77
N LEU A 90 -21.14 15.94 12.99
CA LEU A 90 -20.82 17.30 12.56
C LEU A 90 -20.54 18.24 13.73
N GLU A 91 -21.35 18.21 14.78
CA GLU A 91 -21.14 19.03 15.99
C GLU A 91 -19.81 18.72 16.69
N LEU A 92 -19.38 17.45 16.71
CA LEU A 92 -18.08 17.06 17.27
C LEU A 92 -16.91 17.52 16.39
N MET A 93 -17.10 17.58 15.06
CA MET A 93 -16.11 18.16 14.16
C MET A 93 -15.97 19.66 14.40
N ILE A 94 -17.09 20.38 14.57
CA ILE A 94 -17.11 21.81 14.88
C ILE A 94 -16.46 22.08 16.24
N ASP A 95 -16.84 21.35 17.29
CA ASP A 95 -16.22 21.47 18.63
C ASP A 95 -14.72 21.19 18.59
N SER A 96 -14.29 20.13 17.88
CA SER A 96 -12.87 19.81 17.72
C SER A 96 -12.09 20.93 17.04
N ALA A 97 -12.72 21.64 16.09
CA ALA A 97 -12.09 22.75 15.38
C ALA A 97 -12.04 24.05 16.21
N GLU A 98 -13.04 24.30 17.04
CA GLU A 98 -13.15 25.54 17.85
C GLU A 98 -12.40 25.44 19.18
N ASN A 99 -12.54 24.31 19.87
CA ASN A 99 -12.00 24.06 21.20
C ASN A 99 -11.09 22.81 21.17
N PRO A 100 -10.01 22.80 20.38
CA PRO A 100 -9.22 21.59 20.12
C PRO A 100 -8.59 20.97 21.38
N LEU A 101 -8.33 21.76 22.42
CA LEU A 101 -7.71 21.30 23.67
C LEU A 101 -8.68 21.28 24.87
N ASP A 102 -9.68 22.17 24.87
CA ASP A 102 -10.58 22.38 26.02
C ASP A 102 -11.99 21.79 25.83
N GLY A 103 -12.34 21.38 24.61
CA GLY A 103 -13.62 20.77 24.27
C GLY A 103 -13.65 19.24 24.49
N SER A 104 -14.48 18.56 23.69
CA SER A 104 -14.63 17.10 23.75
C SER A 104 -13.37 16.33 23.34
N ARG A 105 -12.46 16.98 22.58
CA ARG A 105 -11.23 16.40 22.02
C ARG A 105 -11.48 15.14 21.19
N TRP A 106 -12.64 15.04 20.54
CA TRP A 106 -13.03 13.89 19.72
C TRP A 106 -11.97 13.51 18.67
N TRP A 107 -11.31 14.52 18.05
CA TRP A 107 -10.25 14.29 17.08
C TRP A 107 -9.09 13.42 17.60
N MET A 108 -8.78 13.48 18.91
CA MET A 108 -7.68 12.70 19.53
C MET A 108 -7.96 11.20 19.57
N GLU A 109 -9.21 10.78 19.41
CA GLU A 109 -9.58 9.35 19.37
C GLU A 109 -9.37 8.71 17.99
N SER A 110 -8.90 9.47 17.01
CA SER A 110 -8.70 9.02 15.63
C SER A 110 -7.40 8.23 15.44
N GLU A 111 -7.34 7.41 14.38
CA GLU A 111 -6.09 6.75 13.96
C GLU A 111 -5.05 7.79 13.47
N GLU A 112 -5.51 8.84 12.77
CA GLU A 112 -4.68 9.95 12.27
C GLU A 112 -5.15 11.29 12.88
N PRO A 113 -4.86 11.53 14.17
CA PRO A 113 -5.49 12.60 14.95
C PRO A 113 -5.23 14.00 14.39
N TRP A 114 -4.00 14.34 14.00
CA TRP A 114 -3.70 15.68 13.51
C TRP A 114 -4.32 15.97 12.15
N GLN A 115 -4.33 15.00 11.24
CA GLN A 115 -5.08 15.11 9.99
C GLN A 115 -6.58 15.23 10.26
N THR A 116 -7.15 14.49 11.22
CA THR A 116 -8.57 14.64 11.59
C THR A 116 -8.85 16.06 12.08
N LEU A 117 -7.99 16.63 12.92
CA LEU A 117 -8.16 18.01 13.39
C LEU A 117 -8.11 19.02 12.24
N ALA A 118 -7.16 18.87 11.31
CA ALA A 118 -7.09 19.71 10.11
C ALA A 118 -8.37 19.59 9.25
N ALA A 119 -8.92 18.38 9.11
CA ALA A 119 -10.17 18.15 8.41
C ALA A 119 -11.39 18.75 9.15
N CYS A 120 -11.44 18.65 10.48
CA CYS A 120 -12.46 19.31 11.30
C CYS A 120 -12.47 20.83 11.09
N ILE A 121 -11.29 21.45 11.06
CA ILE A 121 -11.12 22.89 10.81
C ILE A 121 -11.68 23.26 9.43
N GLU A 122 -11.31 22.53 8.39
CA GLU A 122 -11.80 22.79 7.02
C GLU A 122 -13.31 22.58 6.90
N VAL A 123 -13.86 21.55 7.55
CA VAL A 123 -15.32 21.28 7.58
C VAL A 123 -16.07 22.42 8.29
N ARG A 124 -15.58 22.87 9.46
CA ARG A 124 -16.17 24.00 10.18
C ARG A 124 -16.22 25.25 9.30
N ASP A 125 -15.11 25.58 8.66
CA ASP A 125 -14.99 26.78 7.82
C ASP A 125 -15.92 26.72 6.60
N ALA A 126 -16.02 25.54 5.97
CA ALA A 126 -16.96 25.32 4.87
C ALA A 126 -18.43 25.43 5.30
N VAL A 127 -18.81 24.83 6.44
CA VAL A 127 -20.20 24.84 6.93
C VAL A 127 -20.63 26.23 7.42
N LYS A 128 -19.71 27.01 7.98
CA LYS A 128 -19.99 28.39 8.42
C LYS A 128 -19.92 29.41 7.29
N SER A 129 -19.46 29.03 6.09
CA SER A 129 -19.54 29.87 4.90
C SER A 129 -21.01 30.18 4.58
N PRO A 130 -21.35 31.40 4.09
CA PRO A 130 -22.71 31.72 3.64
C PRO A 130 -23.24 30.75 2.57
N ARG A 131 -22.33 30.24 1.73
CA ARG A 131 -22.58 29.23 0.69
C ARG A 131 -21.46 28.19 0.73
N PRO A 132 -21.68 27.03 1.39
CA PRO A 132 -20.65 25.99 1.51
C PRO A 132 -20.12 25.49 0.16
N GLU A 133 -20.97 25.43 -0.87
CA GLU A 133 -20.60 25.04 -2.23
C GLU A 133 -19.60 26.01 -2.89
N GLU A 134 -19.57 27.27 -2.47
CA GLU A 134 -18.64 28.30 -2.97
C GLU A 134 -17.37 28.42 -2.11
N PHE A 135 -17.29 27.69 -1.01
CA PHE A 135 -16.10 27.70 -0.15
C PHE A 135 -14.87 27.20 -0.92
N VAL A 136 -13.77 27.95 -0.82
CA VAL A 136 -12.50 27.61 -1.47
C VAL A 136 -11.67 26.76 -0.50
N SER A 137 -11.68 25.44 -0.74
CA SER A 137 -10.96 24.49 0.10
C SER A 137 -9.52 24.26 -0.38
N HIS A 138 -8.61 24.10 0.57
CA HIS A 138 -7.20 23.84 0.37
C HIS A 138 -6.78 22.45 0.86
N LEU A 139 -7.64 21.76 1.62
CA LEU A 139 -7.33 20.48 2.23
C LEU A 139 -7.24 19.37 1.15
N PRO A 140 -6.12 18.61 1.10
CA PRO A 140 -6.04 17.43 0.24
C PRO A 140 -6.96 16.32 0.74
N ILE A 141 -7.70 15.68 -0.15
CA ILE A 141 -8.54 14.52 0.15
C ILE A 141 -7.88 13.25 -0.35
N HIS A 142 -7.69 12.30 0.57
CA HIS A 142 -6.96 11.07 0.32
C HIS A 142 -7.88 9.96 -0.19
N GLN A 143 -7.46 9.25 -1.24
CA GLN A 143 -8.04 8.01 -1.72
C GLN A 143 -6.96 6.93 -1.72
N ASP A 144 -7.21 5.82 -1.03
CA ASP A 144 -6.21 4.77 -0.81
C ASP A 144 -6.71 3.39 -1.28
N GLY A 145 -5.80 2.59 -1.82
CA GLY A 145 -6.08 1.21 -2.20
C GLY A 145 -6.08 0.29 -0.97
N SER A 146 -7.02 -0.66 -0.88
CA SER A 146 -7.14 -1.51 0.30
C SER A 146 -5.89 -2.39 0.53
N CYS A 147 -5.29 -2.90 -0.56
CA CYS A 147 -3.99 -3.57 -0.56
C CYS A 147 -3.45 -3.57 -2.00
N ASN A 148 -2.77 -2.48 -2.40
CA ASN A 148 -2.42 -2.23 -3.79
C ASN A 148 -1.61 -3.38 -4.44
N GLY A 149 -0.62 -3.93 -3.73
CA GLY A 149 0.13 -5.08 -4.23
C GLY A 149 -0.72 -6.33 -4.52
N LEU A 150 -1.72 -6.66 -3.67
CA LEU A 150 -2.66 -7.75 -3.97
C LEU A 150 -3.62 -7.40 -5.12
N GLN A 151 -3.97 -6.13 -5.30
CA GLN A 151 -4.74 -5.68 -6.47
C GLN A 151 -3.96 -5.94 -7.75
N HIS A 152 -2.66 -5.59 -7.80
CA HIS A 152 -1.82 -5.90 -8.95
C HIS A 152 -1.68 -7.40 -9.18
N TYR A 153 -1.47 -8.20 -8.14
CA TYR A 153 -1.41 -9.66 -8.30
C TYR A 153 -2.72 -10.27 -8.81
N ALA A 154 -3.86 -9.87 -8.25
CA ALA A 154 -5.17 -10.35 -8.69
C ALA A 154 -5.45 -9.94 -10.14
N ALA A 155 -5.04 -8.73 -10.56
CA ALA A 155 -5.19 -8.28 -11.92
C ALA A 155 -4.26 -9.01 -12.91
N LEU A 156 -2.99 -9.24 -12.54
CA LEU A 156 -2.02 -10.01 -13.35
C LEU A 156 -2.48 -11.46 -13.55
N GLY A 157 -2.97 -12.10 -12.49
CA GLY A 157 -3.45 -13.48 -12.51
C GLY A 157 -4.92 -13.64 -12.91
N ARG A 158 -5.63 -12.55 -13.25
CA ARG A 158 -7.07 -12.52 -13.51
C ARG A 158 -7.90 -13.27 -12.46
N ASP A 159 -7.48 -13.17 -11.20
CA ASP A 159 -8.07 -13.89 -10.08
C ASP A 159 -9.37 -13.22 -9.63
N ARG A 160 -10.51 -13.80 -10.02
CA ARG A 160 -11.82 -13.27 -9.61
C ARG A 160 -12.03 -13.35 -8.10
N GLY A 161 -11.54 -14.41 -7.45
CA GLY A 161 -11.68 -14.60 -6.01
C GLY A 161 -10.86 -13.58 -5.24
N GLY A 162 -9.55 -13.52 -5.54
CA GLY A 162 -8.65 -12.53 -4.97
C GLY A 162 -9.10 -11.10 -5.26
N GLY A 163 -9.51 -10.81 -6.50
CA GLY A 163 -10.01 -9.49 -6.91
C GLY A 163 -11.25 -9.03 -6.15
N SER A 164 -12.13 -9.96 -5.73
CA SER A 164 -13.26 -9.66 -4.85
C SER A 164 -12.79 -9.23 -3.45
N GLU A 165 -11.79 -9.91 -2.88
CA GLU A 165 -11.28 -9.60 -1.54
C GLU A 165 -10.53 -8.25 -1.47
N VAL A 166 -10.03 -7.76 -2.61
CA VAL A 166 -9.30 -6.48 -2.72
C VAL A 166 -10.02 -5.41 -3.55
N ASN A 167 -11.34 -5.49 -3.66
CA ASN A 167 -12.19 -4.44 -4.21
C ASN A 167 -11.95 -4.11 -5.70
N LEU A 168 -11.48 -5.07 -6.50
CA LEU A 168 -11.44 -4.94 -7.96
C LEU A 168 -12.79 -5.23 -8.61
N LEU A 169 -13.65 -5.99 -7.94
CA LEU A 169 -15.02 -6.25 -8.38
C LEU A 169 -16.00 -5.31 -7.67
N PRO A 170 -17.09 -4.89 -8.35
CA PRO A 170 -18.13 -4.10 -7.71
C PRO A 170 -18.82 -4.93 -6.62
N LEU A 171 -18.86 -4.38 -5.41
CA LEU A 171 -19.50 -4.98 -4.24
C LEU A 171 -20.34 -3.92 -3.52
N PRO A 172 -21.43 -4.31 -2.83
CA PRO A 172 -22.28 -3.37 -2.10
C PRO A 172 -21.56 -2.75 -0.89
N SER A 173 -20.60 -3.46 -0.32
CA SER A 173 -19.77 -2.99 0.80
C SER A 173 -18.29 -3.24 0.52
N PRO A 174 -17.38 -2.41 1.05
CA PRO A 174 -15.95 -2.62 0.91
C PRO A 174 -15.51 -3.95 1.54
N SER A 175 -14.77 -4.75 0.78
CA SER A 175 -14.06 -5.92 1.29
C SER A 175 -12.81 -5.52 2.06
N ASP A 176 -12.54 -6.24 3.13
CA ASP A 176 -11.38 -6.05 4.01
C ASP A 176 -10.56 -7.35 4.04
N VAL A 177 -9.65 -7.51 3.07
CA VAL A 177 -8.77 -8.70 2.95
C VAL A 177 -8.08 -9.06 4.26
N TYR A 178 -7.68 -8.05 5.05
CA TYR A 178 -7.03 -8.28 6.34
C TYR A 178 -7.98 -8.95 7.35
N SER A 179 -9.27 -8.64 7.30
CA SER A 179 -10.28 -9.30 8.12
C SER A 179 -10.62 -10.69 7.62
N SER A 180 -10.71 -10.89 6.30
CA SER A 180 -10.88 -12.21 5.69
C SER A 180 -9.75 -13.16 6.11
N VAL A 181 -8.50 -12.72 5.96
CA VAL A 181 -7.33 -13.52 6.36
C VAL A 181 -7.32 -13.75 7.88
N ALA A 182 -7.69 -12.77 8.70
CA ALA A 182 -7.75 -12.94 10.16
C ALA A 182 -8.77 -14.02 10.55
N ALA A 183 -9.93 -14.05 9.88
CA ALA A 183 -10.96 -15.06 10.12
C ALA A 183 -10.46 -16.47 9.73
N ARG A 184 -9.77 -16.61 8.59
CA ARG A 184 -9.16 -17.87 8.15
C ARG A 184 -8.07 -18.36 9.12
N VAL A 185 -7.25 -17.44 9.63
CA VAL A 185 -6.24 -17.75 10.66
C VAL A 185 -6.90 -18.24 11.95
N GLU A 186 -7.98 -17.59 12.40
CA GLU A 186 -8.73 -18.03 13.59
C GLU A 186 -9.40 -19.39 13.38
N GLU A 187 -9.96 -19.66 12.20
CA GLU A 187 -10.53 -20.96 11.85
C GLU A 187 -9.48 -22.07 11.92
N ARG A 188 -8.30 -21.85 11.33
CA ARG A 188 -7.17 -22.79 11.42
C ARG A 188 -6.72 -23.00 12.87
N ARG A 189 -6.67 -21.92 13.67
CA ARG A 189 -6.34 -22.00 15.10
C ARG A 189 -7.36 -22.84 15.89
N LYS A 190 -8.66 -22.68 15.61
CA LYS A 190 -9.72 -23.49 16.22
C LYS A 190 -9.61 -24.98 15.86
N MET A 191 -9.31 -25.28 14.59
CA MET A 191 -9.08 -26.68 14.18
C MET A 191 -7.88 -27.30 14.90
N ASP A 192 -6.81 -26.54 15.12
CA ASP A 192 -5.64 -27.00 15.87
C ASP A 192 -5.95 -27.15 17.37
N GLU A 193 -6.77 -26.27 17.93
CA GLU A 193 -7.27 -26.36 19.32
C GLU A 193 -8.10 -27.63 19.52
N GLU A 194 -9.04 -27.93 18.62
CA GLU A 194 -9.88 -29.15 18.65
C GLU A 194 -9.04 -30.43 18.54
N LYS A 195 -7.90 -30.37 17.83
CA LYS A 195 -6.93 -31.47 17.71
C LYS A 195 -5.99 -31.58 18.91
N GLY A 196 -6.08 -30.69 19.89
CA GLY A 196 -5.23 -30.68 21.07
C GLY A 196 -3.80 -30.20 20.80
N VAL A 197 -3.58 -29.38 19.76
CA VAL A 197 -2.27 -28.81 19.48
C VAL A 197 -1.89 -27.81 20.59
N GLU A 198 -0.82 -28.11 21.33
CA GLU A 198 -0.42 -27.38 22.55
C GLU A 198 -0.30 -25.86 22.36
N ILE A 199 0.33 -25.42 21.27
CA ILE A 199 0.52 -23.97 21.01
C ILE A 199 -0.80 -23.23 20.73
N ALA A 200 -1.78 -23.91 20.13
CA ALA A 200 -3.10 -23.33 19.85
C ALA A 200 -3.92 -23.20 21.14
N LEU A 201 -3.83 -24.18 22.04
CA LEU A 201 -4.44 -24.16 23.38
C LEU A 201 -3.83 -23.04 24.24
N ARG A 202 -2.49 -22.97 24.33
CA ARG A 202 -1.78 -21.90 25.07
C ARG A 202 -2.12 -20.50 24.53
N LEU A 203 -2.23 -20.36 23.21
CA LEU A 203 -2.65 -19.10 22.61
C LEU A 203 -4.10 -18.73 22.99
N ARG A 204 -5.02 -19.71 23.01
CA ARG A 204 -6.43 -19.51 23.39
C ARG A 204 -6.56 -19.03 24.84
N GLU A 205 -5.76 -19.56 25.76
CA GLU A 205 -5.76 -19.16 27.17
C GLU A 205 -5.38 -17.69 27.34
N LYS A 206 -4.40 -17.22 26.57
CA LYS A 206 -3.89 -15.84 26.63
C LYS A 206 -4.74 -14.85 25.83
N MET A 207 -5.33 -15.28 24.73
CA MET A 207 -6.10 -14.44 23.82
C MET A 207 -7.54 -14.93 23.75
N LYS A 208 -8.38 -14.56 24.74
CA LYS A 208 -9.79 -15.04 24.90
C LYS A 208 -10.71 -14.80 23.70
N GLU A 209 -10.38 -13.86 22.85
CA GLU A 209 -11.14 -13.51 21.65
C GLU A 209 -10.46 -14.07 20.39
N ALA A 210 -11.09 -13.87 19.23
CA ALA A 210 -10.47 -14.21 17.95
C ALA A 210 -9.21 -13.39 17.70
N VAL A 211 -8.27 -13.93 16.90
CA VAL A 211 -7.05 -13.21 16.52
C VAL A 211 -7.38 -11.83 15.92
N PRO A 212 -6.96 -10.72 16.54
CA PRO A 212 -7.33 -9.39 16.07
C PRO A 212 -6.72 -9.09 14.69
N ARG A 213 -7.51 -8.49 13.80
CA ARG A 213 -7.05 -7.98 12.49
C ARG A 213 -5.75 -7.19 12.59
N LYS A 214 -5.60 -6.35 13.63
CA LYS A 214 -4.42 -5.51 13.85
C LYS A 214 -3.12 -6.32 14.00
N VAL A 215 -3.20 -7.53 14.55
CA VAL A 215 -2.04 -8.42 14.75
C VAL A 215 -1.46 -8.92 13.43
N ILE A 216 -2.32 -9.26 12.46
CA ILE A 216 -1.89 -9.84 11.18
C ILE A 216 -1.83 -8.84 10.01
N LYS A 217 -2.47 -7.66 10.13
CA LYS A 217 -2.57 -6.65 9.06
C LYS A 217 -1.22 -6.34 8.42
N GLN A 218 -0.20 -6.09 9.24
CA GLN A 218 1.14 -5.74 8.77
C GLN A 218 1.79 -6.87 7.97
N THR A 219 1.63 -8.12 8.44
CA THR A 219 2.15 -9.30 7.78
C THR A 219 1.49 -9.50 6.42
N VAL A 220 0.16 -9.43 6.34
CA VAL A 220 -0.57 -9.52 5.07
C VAL A 220 -0.10 -8.44 4.09
N MET A 221 -0.02 -7.19 4.55
CA MET A 221 0.41 -6.05 3.73
C MET A 221 1.84 -6.21 3.22
N THR A 222 2.76 -6.77 4.00
CA THR A 222 4.18 -6.86 3.62
C THR A 222 4.55 -8.16 2.92
N THR A 223 3.73 -9.20 2.97
CA THR A 223 3.96 -10.48 2.25
C THR A 223 3.94 -10.32 0.74
N VAL A 224 3.08 -9.45 0.21
CA VAL A 224 3.11 -9.12 -1.23
C VAL A 224 4.37 -8.38 -1.63
N TYR A 225 4.96 -7.63 -0.70
CA TYR A 225 6.21 -6.90 -0.88
C TYR A 225 7.44 -7.66 -0.35
N GLY A 226 7.33 -8.98 -0.19
CA GLY A 226 8.50 -9.85 -0.03
C GLY A 226 8.98 -10.05 1.40
N VAL A 227 8.12 -9.81 2.40
CA VAL A 227 8.46 -10.22 3.76
C VAL A 227 8.74 -11.73 3.81
N THR A 228 9.83 -12.10 4.48
CA THR A 228 10.16 -13.50 4.76
C THR A 228 9.39 -13.98 5.98
N MET A 229 9.34 -15.30 6.20
CA MET A 229 8.74 -15.87 7.41
C MET A 229 9.34 -15.25 8.68
N TYR A 230 10.67 -15.10 8.73
CA TYR A 230 11.34 -14.43 9.85
C TYR A 230 10.85 -12.99 10.07
N GLY A 231 10.75 -12.19 8.99
CA GLY A 231 10.23 -10.84 9.06
C GLY A 231 8.77 -10.79 9.53
N ALA A 232 7.94 -11.72 9.07
CA ALA A 232 6.55 -11.86 9.51
C ALA A 232 6.43 -12.18 11.00
N VAL A 233 7.26 -13.09 11.51
CA VAL A 233 7.30 -13.40 12.96
C VAL A 233 7.63 -12.16 13.77
N LEU A 234 8.62 -11.36 13.34
CA LEU A 234 8.98 -10.12 14.03
C LEU A 234 7.85 -9.09 14.03
N GLN A 235 7.14 -8.95 12.91
CA GLN A 235 5.99 -8.04 12.80
C GLN A 235 4.85 -8.46 13.73
N ILE A 236 4.46 -9.75 13.72
CA ILE A 236 3.42 -10.27 14.59
C ILE A 236 3.83 -10.17 16.05
N LYS A 237 5.07 -10.56 16.39
CA LYS A 237 5.60 -10.45 17.77
C LYS A 237 5.51 -9.01 18.29
N LYS A 238 5.81 -8.01 17.45
CA LYS A 238 5.65 -6.59 17.82
C LYS A 238 4.19 -6.23 18.13
N GLN A 239 3.23 -6.75 17.37
CA GLN A 239 1.81 -6.52 17.64
C GLN A 239 1.31 -7.28 18.87
N LEU A 240 1.78 -8.51 19.09
CA LEU A 240 1.48 -9.29 20.31
C LEU A 240 2.01 -8.59 21.57
N LYS A 241 3.19 -7.97 21.49
CA LYS A 241 3.72 -7.13 22.57
C LYS A 241 2.80 -5.94 22.90
N ALA A 242 2.22 -5.31 21.88
CA ALA A 242 1.32 -4.17 22.09
C ALA A 242 0.00 -4.53 22.80
N ILE A 243 -0.36 -5.83 22.86
CA ILE A 243 -1.53 -6.34 23.60
C ILE A 243 -1.13 -7.07 24.89
N GLY A 244 0.11 -6.88 25.36
CA GLY A 244 0.58 -7.41 26.65
C GLY A 244 1.21 -8.80 26.62
N MET A 245 1.51 -9.37 25.44
CA MET A 245 2.21 -10.66 25.33
C MET A 245 3.70 -10.46 25.10
N GLU A 246 4.55 -10.95 26.00
CA GLU A 246 6.00 -10.73 25.93
C GLU A 246 6.82 -12.03 26.04
N GLY A 247 8.15 -11.90 25.90
CA GLY A 247 9.09 -12.99 26.13
C GLY A 247 9.12 -14.06 25.03
N VAL A 248 9.38 -15.28 25.45
CA VAL A 248 9.52 -16.47 24.58
C VAL A 248 8.17 -16.86 23.98
N GLU A 249 7.10 -16.79 24.77
CA GLU A 249 5.73 -17.12 24.32
C GLU A 249 5.30 -16.26 23.13
N ALA A 250 5.60 -14.96 23.15
CA ALA A 250 5.29 -14.06 22.04
C ALA A 250 6.02 -14.43 20.75
N ALA A 251 7.21 -15.03 20.82
CA ALA A 251 7.93 -15.51 19.66
C ALA A 251 7.32 -16.82 19.11
N GLU A 252 6.94 -17.74 20.00
CA GLU A 252 6.25 -18.98 19.65
C GLU A 252 4.90 -18.70 18.97
N PHE A 253 4.05 -17.88 19.61
CA PHE A 253 2.78 -17.44 19.05
C PHE A 253 2.96 -16.65 17.75
N GLY A 254 4.00 -15.80 17.69
CA GLY A 254 4.36 -15.09 16.47
C GLY A 254 4.68 -16.03 15.32
N SER A 255 5.45 -17.10 15.58
CA SER A 255 5.78 -18.13 14.58
C SER A 255 4.55 -18.91 14.12
N TYR A 256 3.71 -19.31 15.07
CA TYR A 256 2.47 -20.03 14.81
C TYR A 256 1.51 -19.21 13.94
N LEU A 257 1.21 -17.98 14.35
CA LEU A 257 0.33 -17.08 13.62
C LEU A 257 0.91 -16.68 12.26
N ALA A 258 2.22 -16.49 12.14
CA ALA A 258 2.85 -16.19 10.86
C ALA A 258 2.65 -17.34 9.86
N LYS A 259 2.86 -18.59 10.29
CA LYS A 259 2.62 -19.77 9.45
C LYS A 259 1.17 -19.81 8.94
N HIS A 260 0.19 -19.74 9.84
CA HIS A 260 -1.22 -19.77 9.44
C HIS A 260 -1.63 -18.57 8.60
N THR A 261 -0.99 -17.41 8.77
CA THR A 261 -1.21 -16.22 7.91
C THR A 261 -0.74 -16.49 6.49
N PHE A 262 0.44 -17.09 6.29
CA PHE A 262 0.95 -17.45 4.97
C PHE A 262 0.10 -18.53 4.29
N ASP A 263 -0.32 -19.54 5.05
CA ASP A 263 -1.20 -20.59 4.53
C ASP A 263 -2.55 -19.99 4.09
N SER A 264 -3.14 -19.12 4.92
CA SER A 264 -4.41 -18.45 4.60
C SER A 264 -4.32 -17.53 3.38
N LEU A 265 -3.18 -16.83 3.19
CA LEU A 265 -2.94 -16.04 1.99
C LEU A 265 -2.79 -16.91 0.75
N SER A 266 -2.17 -18.08 0.88
CA SER A 266 -1.98 -19.00 -0.23
C SER A 266 -3.32 -19.59 -0.70
N ASP A 267 -4.23 -19.88 0.22
CA ASP A 267 -5.58 -20.34 -0.11
C ASP A 267 -6.45 -19.24 -0.74
N ALA A 268 -6.31 -17.99 -0.26
CA ALA A 268 -7.13 -16.87 -0.73
C ALA A 268 -6.66 -16.33 -2.09
N PHE A 269 -5.36 -16.49 -2.42
CA PHE A 269 -4.73 -15.89 -3.60
C PHE A 269 -3.86 -16.90 -4.35
N THR A 270 -4.42 -18.06 -4.69
CA THR A 270 -3.67 -19.19 -5.28
C THR A 270 -2.91 -18.81 -6.55
N SER A 271 -3.57 -18.23 -7.55
CA SER A 271 -2.92 -17.85 -8.82
C SER A 271 -1.87 -16.76 -8.62
N SER A 272 -2.14 -15.81 -7.72
CA SER A 272 -1.19 -14.76 -7.32
C SER A 272 0.08 -15.35 -6.69
N MET A 273 -0.05 -16.36 -5.82
CA MET A 273 1.09 -17.03 -5.21
C MET A 273 1.88 -17.88 -6.21
N GLN A 274 1.19 -18.54 -7.15
CA GLN A 274 1.85 -19.26 -8.25
C GLN A 274 2.65 -18.30 -9.15
N LEU A 275 2.08 -17.14 -9.50
CA LEU A 275 2.77 -16.10 -10.26
C LEU A 275 4.00 -15.59 -9.52
N LYS A 276 3.87 -15.29 -8.22
CA LYS A 276 4.98 -14.89 -7.35
C LYS A 276 6.11 -15.93 -7.35
N ASN A 277 5.76 -17.22 -7.28
CA ASN A 277 6.75 -18.30 -7.31
C ASN A 277 7.44 -18.43 -8.67
N TRP A 278 6.69 -18.32 -9.77
CA TRP A 278 7.28 -18.28 -11.12
C TRP A 278 8.29 -17.14 -11.29
N LEU A 279 7.96 -15.94 -10.80
CA LEU A 279 8.89 -14.81 -10.80
C LEU A 279 10.17 -15.12 -10.01
N ARG A 280 10.07 -15.76 -8.85
CA ARG A 280 11.25 -16.19 -8.07
C ARG A 280 12.11 -17.20 -8.83
N GLU A 281 11.49 -18.17 -9.48
CA GLU A 281 12.20 -19.16 -10.31
C GLU A 281 12.95 -18.48 -11.46
N CYS A 282 12.31 -17.52 -12.15
CA CYS A 282 12.96 -16.72 -13.19
C CYS A 282 14.17 -15.96 -12.63
N ALA A 283 14.02 -15.26 -11.51
CA ALA A 283 15.09 -14.50 -10.88
C ALA A 283 16.26 -15.39 -10.43
N ARG A 284 15.98 -16.61 -9.95
CA ARG A 284 17.01 -17.59 -9.64
C ARG A 284 17.78 -18.00 -10.89
N GLY A 285 17.09 -18.37 -11.96
CA GLY A 285 17.73 -18.75 -13.22
C GLY A 285 18.59 -17.63 -13.81
N ILE A 286 18.09 -16.39 -13.81
CA ILE A 286 18.87 -15.22 -14.25
C ILE A 286 20.13 -15.04 -13.40
N SER A 287 20.01 -15.20 -12.08
CA SER A 287 21.15 -15.06 -11.18
C SER A 287 22.20 -16.18 -11.40
N ASP A 288 21.80 -17.38 -11.82
CA ASP A 288 22.72 -18.46 -12.21
C ASP A 288 23.57 -18.11 -13.43
N LEU A 289 23.10 -17.16 -14.28
CA LEU A 289 23.89 -16.58 -15.38
C LEU A 289 24.89 -15.51 -14.90
N MET A 290 24.98 -15.28 -13.59
CA MET A 290 25.85 -14.29 -12.94
C MET A 290 25.56 -12.84 -13.35
N VAL A 291 24.33 -12.54 -13.76
CA VAL A 291 23.84 -11.17 -14.06
C VAL A 291 22.67 -10.79 -13.15
N PRO A 292 22.50 -9.50 -12.80
CA PRO A 292 21.34 -9.05 -12.03
C PRO A 292 20.04 -9.17 -12.85
N VAL A 293 18.90 -9.20 -12.15
CA VAL A 293 17.60 -9.16 -12.81
C VAL A 293 17.27 -7.73 -13.24
N GLU A 294 16.86 -7.61 -14.49
CA GLU A 294 16.50 -6.38 -15.19
C GLU A 294 15.18 -6.56 -15.95
N TRP A 295 14.37 -5.50 -16.02
CA TRP A 295 13.15 -5.41 -16.83
C TRP A 295 12.85 -3.97 -17.20
N VAL A 296 11.92 -3.75 -18.12
CA VAL A 296 11.42 -2.42 -18.49
C VAL A 296 9.95 -2.31 -18.07
N THR A 297 9.60 -1.22 -17.36
CA THR A 297 8.21 -0.97 -16.98
C THR A 297 7.34 -0.66 -18.20
N PRO A 298 6.00 -0.75 -18.10
CA PRO A 298 5.11 -0.37 -19.20
C PRO A 298 5.26 1.09 -19.68
N LEU A 299 5.79 1.98 -18.84
CA LEU A 299 6.13 3.37 -19.21
C LEU A 299 7.55 3.52 -19.79
N GLY A 300 8.27 2.43 -20.02
CA GLY A 300 9.60 2.45 -20.62
C GLY A 300 10.75 2.73 -19.64
N LEU A 301 10.51 2.71 -18.32
CA LEU A 301 11.58 2.88 -17.33
C LEU A 301 12.41 1.58 -17.24
N PRO A 302 13.71 1.59 -17.55
CA PRO A 302 14.57 0.43 -17.29
C PRO A 302 14.84 0.30 -15.80
N VAL A 303 14.61 -0.90 -15.26
CA VAL A 303 14.81 -1.24 -13.85
C VAL A 303 15.84 -2.36 -13.75
N MET A 304 16.83 -2.17 -12.87
CA MET A 304 17.82 -3.19 -12.51
C MET A 304 17.81 -3.39 -11.00
N GLN A 305 17.79 -4.63 -10.52
CA GLN A 305 17.96 -4.92 -9.10
C GLN A 305 19.42 -4.69 -8.66
N PRO A 306 19.70 -3.74 -7.75
CA PRO A 306 21.07 -3.35 -7.39
C PRO A 306 21.77 -4.34 -6.44
N TYR A 307 21.15 -5.49 -6.15
CA TYR A 307 21.63 -6.44 -5.16
C TYR A 307 22.83 -7.24 -5.67
N THR A 308 23.99 -6.61 -5.60
CA THR A 308 25.27 -7.15 -6.05
C THR A 308 26.29 -7.10 -4.93
N LYS A 309 27.33 -7.92 -5.04
CA LYS A 309 28.53 -7.91 -4.21
C LYS A 309 29.75 -7.66 -5.08
N HIS A 310 30.71 -6.94 -4.51
CA HIS A 310 32.01 -6.74 -5.14
C HIS A 310 32.79 -8.06 -5.17
N ALA A 311 33.38 -8.38 -6.31
CA ALA A 311 34.35 -9.45 -6.46
C ALA A 311 35.50 -8.98 -7.36
N SER A 312 36.65 -9.64 -7.28
CA SER A 312 37.79 -9.36 -8.15
C SER A 312 38.03 -10.55 -9.09
N LYS A 313 38.16 -10.28 -10.39
CA LYS A 313 38.52 -11.29 -11.39
C LYS A 313 39.64 -10.74 -12.26
N LYS A 314 40.81 -11.39 -12.23
CA LYS A 314 42.02 -10.96 -12.96
C LYS A 314 42.40 -9.48 -12.70
N GLY A 315 42.30 -9.05 -11.44
CA GLY A 315 42.65 -7.68 -11.03
C GLY A 315 41.60 -6.61 -11.37
N ARG A 316 40.45 -6.98 -11.94
CA ARG A 316 39.33 -6.05 -12.21
C ARG A 316 38.21 -6.26 -11.21
N LEU A 317 37.64 -5.16 -10.70
CA LEU A 317 36.42 -5.17 -9.91
C LEU A 317 35.24 -5.58 -10.80
N ILE A 318 34.49 -6.58 -10.37
CA ILE A 318 33.24 -7.02 -10.99
C ILE A 318 32.13 -7.03 -9.94
N LEU A 319 30.90 -6.81 -10.38
CA LEU A 319 29.70 -6.92 -9.55
C LEU A 319 29.04 -8.26 -9.82
N LEU A 320 28.90 -9.09 -8.78
CA LEU A 320 28.21 -10.37 -8.88
C LEU A 320 26.86 -10.28 -8.17
N PRO A 321 25.77 -10.83 -8.72
CA PRO A 321 24.47 -10.81 -8.07
C PRO A 321 24.50 -11.59 -6.74
N ILE A 322 23.79 -11.05 -5.74
CA ILE A 322 23.50 -11.77 -4.49
C ILE A 322 22.23 -12.61 -4.74
N MET A 323 22.41 -13.88 -5.13
CA MET A 323 21.35 -14.80 -5.57
C MET A 323 20.08 -14.71 -4.71
N SER A 324 20.22 -14.84 -3.39
CA SER A 324 19.08 -14.85 -2.46
C SER A 324 18.33 -13.53 -2.42
N LYS A 325 19.00 -12.39 -2.62
CA LYS A 325 18.34 -11.08 -2.67
C LYS A 325 17.65 -10.85 -4.01
N GLN A 326 18.31 -11.21 -5.12
CA GLN A 326 17.72 -11.14 -6.46
C GLN A 326 16.43 -11.95 -6.55
N GLU A 327 16.45 -13.20 -6.05
CA GLU A 327 15.30 -14.09 -6.03
C GLU A 327 14.14 -13.53 -5.19
N ASN A 328 14.40 -13.19 -3.92
CA ASN A 328 13.33 -12.83 -2.99
C ASN A 328 12.76 -11.44 -3.23
N ALA A 329 13.56 -10.51 -3.76
CA ALA A 329 13.14 -9.14 -3.98
C ALA A 329 12.56 -8.89 -5.37
N PHE A 330 12.70 -9.82 -6.33
CA PHE A 330 12.16 -9.61 -7.68
C PHE A 330 10.63 -9.42 -7.70
N PRO A 331 9.79 -10.34 -7.15
CA PRO A 331 8.35 -10.14 -7.20
C PRO A 331 7.87 -8.82 -6.54
N PRO A 332 8.37 -8.45 -5.34
CA PRO A 332 8.07 -7.15 -4.72
C PRO A 332 8.47 -5.95 -5.58
N ASN A 333 9.66 -6.00 -6.16
CA ASN A 333 10.19 -4.88 -6.93
C ASN A 333 9.42 -4.70 -8.25
N LEU A 334 9.01 -5.81 -8.87
CA LEU A 334 8.14 -5.80 -10.04
C LEU A 334 6.78 -5.17 -9.71
N VAL A 335 6.12 -5.62 -8.63
CA VAL A 335 4.84 -5.05 -8.18
C VAL A 335 4.98 -3.56 -7.90
N HIS A 336 6.00 -3.14 -7.13
CA HIS A 336 6.24 -1.71 -6.89
C HIS A 336 6.44 -0.88 -8.17
N SER A 337 7.05 -1.48 -9.21
CA SER A 337 7.19 -0.80 -10.49
C SER A 337 5.86 -0.65 -11.24
N LEU A 338 4.93 -1.59 -11.06
CA LEU A 338 3.56 -1.50 -11.56
C LEU A 338 2.72 -0.51 -10.76
N ASP A 339 2.82 -0.51 -9.42
CA ASP A 339 2.17 0.47 -8.55
C ASP A 339 2.59 1.90 -8.97
N SER A 340 3.89 2.10 -9.19
CA SER A 340 4.40 3.41 -9.61
C SER A 340 3.95 3.78 -11.02
N THR A 341 3.93 2.81 -11.94
CA THR A 341 3.41 3.01 -13.30
C THR A 341 1.94 3.45 -13.27
N HIS A 342 1.10 2.79 -12.46
CA HIS A 342 -0.30 3.15 -12.30
C HIS A 342 -0.48 4.56 -11.70
N MET A 343 0.31 4.89 -10.68
CA MET A 343 0.33 6.24 -10.09
C MET A 343 0.73 7.30 -11.11
N MET A 344 1.78 7.07 -11.91
CA MET A 344 2.24 8.01 -12.94
C MET A 344 1.22 8.20 -14.06
N LEU A 345 0.61 7.12 -14.55
CA LEU A 345 -0.48 7.21 -15.54
C LEU A 345 -1.64 8.03 -14.98
N THR A 346 -2.07 7.75 -13.74
CA THR A 346 -3.16 8.49 -13.10
C THR A 346 -2.79 9.98 -12.95
N ALA A 347 -1.58 10.29 -12.47
CA ALA A 347 -1.08 11.66 -12.36
C ALA A 347 -1.11 12.42 -13.69
N LEU A 348 -0.64 11.80 -14.78
CA LEU A 348 -0.61 12.43 -16.11
C LEU A 348 -2.02 12.76 -16.61
N HIS A 349 -2.96 11.81 -16.49
CA HIS A 349 -4.34 12.00 -16.95
C HIS A 349 -5.12 13.00 -16.09
N VAL A 350 -4.95 12.97 -14.78
CA VAL A 350 -5.53 13.95 -13.85
C VAL A 350 -4.97 15.35 -14.12
N SER A 351 -3.65 15.46 -14.30
CA SER A 351 -2.98 16.74 -14.61
C SER A 351 -3.40 17.31 -15.97
N HIS A 352 -3.58 16.46 -17.00
CA HIS A 352 -4.09 16.89 -18.30
C HIS A 352 -5.50 17.50 -18.23
N ARG A 353 -6.30 17.05 -17.26
CA ARG A 353 -7.62 17.63 -16.97
C ARG A 353 -7.56 18.91 -16.12
N GLY A 354 -6.36 19.39 -15.75
CA GLY A 354 -6.15 20.60 -14.97
C GLY A 354 -6.33 20.43 -13.45
N LEU A 355 -6.30 19.19 -12.96
CA LEU A 355 -6.49 18.88 -11.54
C LEU A 355 -5.15 18.85 -10.81
N THR A 356 -5.18 19.18 -9.52
CA THR A 356 -4.02 19.03 -8.63
C THR A 356 -3.91 17.56 -8.19
N PHE A 357 -2.74 16.97 -8.33
CA PHE A 357 -2.48 15.60 -7.90
C PHE A 357 -1.24 15.57 -7.00
N ALA A 358 -1.36 14.88 -5.86
CA ALA A 358 -0.23 14.44 -5.06
C ALA A 358 -0.43 12.97 -4.71
N ALA A 359 0.65 12.28 -4.38
CA ALA A 359 0.55 10.89 -3.94
C ALA A 359 1.53 10.60 -2.82
N VAL A 360 1.10 9.73 -1.91
CA VAL A 360 1.98 8.96 -1.04
C VAL A 360 1.90 7.53 -1.53
N HIS A 361 2.63 7.25 -2.60
CA HIS A 361 2.60 5.95 -3.28
C HIS A 361 1.19 5.58 -3.73
N ASP A 362 0.56 4.57 -3.11
CA ASP A 362 -0.76 4.04 -3.40
C ASP A 362 -1.93 4.89 -2.86
N CYS A 363 -1.62 5.94 -2.10
CA CYS A 363 -2.59 6.90 -1.61
C CYS A 363 -2.56 8.18 -2.46
N PHE A 364 -3.62 8.42 -3.24
CA PHE A 364 -3.73 9.54 -4.19
C PHE A 364 -4.56 10.68 -3.62
N TRP A 365 -4.09 11.91 -3.79
CA TRP A 365 -4.62 13.12 -3.17
C TRP A 365 -5.00 14.15 -4.23
N THR A 366 -6.15 14.78 -4.04
CA THR A 366 -6.64 15.89 -4.87
C THR A 366 -7.54 16.81 -4.03
N HIS A 367 -8.03 17.91 -4.59
CA HIS A 367 -9.04 18.75 -3.93
C HIS A 367 -10.37 18.00 -3.77
N ALA A 368 -11.15 18.34 -2.74
CA ALA A 368 -12.45 17.72 -2.48
C ALA A 368 -13.43 17.77 -3.67
N ALA A 369 -13.37 18.83 -4.48
CA ALA A 369 -14.18 19.01 -5.68
C ALA A 369 -13.82 18.02 -6.82
N ASP A 370 -12.64 17.42 -6.76
CA ASP A 370 -12.05 16.64 -7.87
C ASP A 370 -11.94 15.15 -7.58
N VAL A 371 -12.35 14.70 -6.38
CA VAL A 371 -12.17 13.32 -5.93
C VAL A 371 -12.87 12.31 -6.85
N ASP A 372 -14.10 12.62 -7.30
CA ASP A 372 -14.84 11.75 -8.22
C ASP A 372 -14.12 11.59 -9.56
N VAL A 373 -13.61 12.70 -10.09
CA VAL A 373 -12.86 12.74 -11.36
C VAL A 373 -11.55 11.96 -11.23
N MET A 374 -10.78 12.19 -10.16
CA MET A 374 -9.56 11.44 -9.88
C MET A 374 -9.84 9.94 -9.71
N GLY A 375 -10.94 9.58 -9.02
CA GLY A 375 -11.34 8.18 -8.84
C GLY A 375 -11.71 7.49 -10.16
N GLU A 376 -12.38 8.20 -11.07
CA GLU A 376 -12.67 7.73 -12.42
C GLU A 376 -11.38 7.47 -13.21
N GLU A 377 -10.46 8.44 -13.25
CA GLU A 377 -9.19 8.29 -13.96
C GLU A 377 -8.33 7.18 -13.34
N CYS A 378 -8.24 7.09 -12.01
CA CYS A 378 -7.53 6.02 -11.32
C CYS A 378 -7.99 4.63 -11.78
N ARG A 379 -9.31 4.40 -11.82
CA ARG A 379 -9.88 3.11 -12.29
C ARG A 379 -9.62 2.88 -13.78
N LYS A 380 -9.79 3.90 -14.63
CA LYS A 380 -9.48 3.80 -16.07
C LYS A 380 -8.02 3.42 -16.31
N GLN A 381 -7.09 4.07 -15.63
CA GLN A 381 -5.66 3.80 -15.79
C GLN A 381 -5.24 2.45 -15.22
N PHE A 382 -5.87 1.98 -14.15
CA PHE A 382 -5.65 0.61 -13.66
C PHE A 382 -6.08 -0.43 -14.69
N VAL A 383 -7.27 -0.25 -15.28
CA VAL A 383 -7.77 -1.13 -16.35
C VAL A 383 -6.89 -1.05 -17.58
N ALA A 384 -6.50 0.15 -18.03
CA ALA A 384 -5.63 0.32 -19.20
C ALA A 384 -4.28 -0.38 -19.01
N LEU A 385 -3.64 -0.19 -17.86
CA LEU A 385 -2.37 -0.85 -17.52
C LEU A 385 -2.49 -2.38 -17.54
N HIS A 386 -3.54 -2.92 -16.93
CA HIS A 386 -3.77 -4.36 -16.84
C HIS A 386 -4.56 -4.92 -18.01
N GLN A 387 -4.90 -4.14 -19.04
CA GLN A 387 -5.51 -4.65 -20.26
C GLN A 387 -4.45 -5.32 -21.13
N GLU A 388 -3.21 -4.84 -21.05
CA GLU A 388 -2.05 -5.51 -21.60
C GLU A 388 -1.78 -6.83 -20.88
N ASP A 389 -1.31 -7.84 -21.62
CA ASP A 389 -0.84 -9.09 -21.03
C ASP A 389 0.58 -8.90 -20.48
N LEU A 390 0.66 -8.23 -19.33
CA LEU A 390 1.92 -7.88 -18.67
C LEU A 390 2.76 -9.12 -18.34
N VAL A 391 2.13 -10.24 -17.96
CA VAL A 391 2.83 -11.49 -17.64
C VAL A 391 3.54 -12.04 -18.88
N LYS A 392 2.84 -12.08 -20.03
CA LYS A 392 3.44 -12.46 -21.30
C LYS A 392 4.47 -11.45 -21.79
N GLY A 393 4.22 -10.16 -21.58
CA GLY A 393 5.17 -9.09 -21.88
C GLY A 393 6.49 -9.28 -21.13
N PHE A 394 6.43 -9.51 -19.81
CA PHE A 394 7.61 -9.80 -19.00
C PHE A 394 8.29 -11.11 -19.41
N SER A 395 7.52 -12.17 -19.69
CA SER A 395 8.06 -13.43 -20.23
C SER A 395 8.90 -13.20 -21.49
N GLN A 396 8.37 -12.41 -22.43
CA GLN A 396 9.06 -12.11 -23.68
C GLN A 396 10.31 -11.26 -23.44
N GLN A 397 10.23 -10.21 -22.61
CA GLN A 397 11.39 -9.40 -22.24
C GLN A 397 12.53 -10.25 -21.65
N MET A 398 12.21 -11.18 -20.74
CA MET A 398 13.19 -12.09 -20.15
C MET A 398 13.83 -13.00 -21.21
N LYS A 399 13.03 -13.56 -22.12
CA LYS A 399 13.54 -14.40 -23.20
C LYS A 399 14.51 -13.63 -24.10
N ASP A 400 14.12 -12.42 -24.50
CA ASP A 400 14.91 -11.58 -25.40
C ASP A 400 16.22 -11.11 -24.74
N SER A 401 16.19 -10.88 -23.41
CA SER A 401 17.35 -10.35 -22.67
C SER A 401 18.35 -11.44 -22.29
N TYR A 402 17.89 -12.62 -21.87
CA TYR A 402 18.75 -13.62 -21.23
C TYR A 402 19.03 -14.87 -22.10
N LEU A 403 18.16 -15.26 -23.04
CA LEU A 403 18.45 -16.40 -23.92
C LEU A 403 19.67 -16.18 -24.84
N PRO A 404 19.93 -14.95 -25.36
CA PRO A 404 21.13 -14.71 -26.15
C PRO A 404 22.45 -14.91 -25.39
N LEU A 405 22.42 -14.84 -24.04
CA LEU A 405 23.60 -15.05 -23.19
C LEU A 405 24.02 -16.53 -23.11
N LEU A 406 23.13 -17.46 -23.49
CA LEU A 406 23.37 -18.90 -23.45
C LEU A 406 23.96 -19.38 -24.77
N SER A 407 25.02 -20.18 -24.73
CA SER A 407 25.64 -20.79 -25.91
C SER A 407 25.05 -22.16 -26.26
N GLU A 408 24.68 -22.97 -25.27
CA GLU A 408 24.19 -24.33 -25.48
C GLU A 408 22.69 -24.39 -25.80
N LYS A 409 22.31 -25.23 -26.78
CA LYS A 409 20.91 -25.41 -27.18
C LYS A 409 20.03 -26.01 -26.08
N THR A 410 20.61 -26.91 -25.29
CA THR A 410 19.98 -27.55 -24.12
C THR A 410 19.62 -26.54 -23.05
N ASP A 411 20.56 -25.66 -22.70
CA ASP A 411 20.34 -24.59 -21.73
C ASP A 411 19.33 -23.57 -22.24
N ARG A 412 19.41 -23.17 -23.52
CA ARG A 412 18.41 -22.28 -24.13
C ARG A 412 17.00 -22.83 -24.02
N LYS A 413 16.80 -24.14 -24.26
CA LYS A 413 15.49 -24.78 -24.10
C LYS A 413 15.02 -24.71 -22.64
N LYS A 414 15.89 -25.10 -21.69
CA LYS A 414 15.58 -25.05 -20.26
C LYS A 414 15.17 -23.65 -19.79
N PHE A 415 15.91 -22.62 -20.19
CA PHE A 415 15.61 -21.23 -19.83
C PHE A 415 14.37 -20.69 -20.56
N ASN A 416 14.12 -21.10 -21.80
CA ASN A 416 12.89 -20.74 -22.49
C ASN A 416 11.66 -21.30 -21.77
N ASP A 417 11.74 -22.53 -21.29
CA ASP A 417 10.67 -23.16 -20.51
C ASP A 417 10.53 -22.50 -19.12
N LEU A 418 11.64 -22.11 -18.47
CA LEU A 418 11.66 -21.35 -17.22
C LEU A 418 10.94 -20.00 -17.36
N PHE A 419 11.25 -19.25 -18.42
CA PHE A 419 10.67 -17.94 -18.68
C PHE A 419 9.26 -18.01 -19.27
N SER A 420 8.70 -19.19 -19.51
CA SER A 420 7.32 -19.33 -19.97
C SER A 420 6.40 -19.43 -18.74
N PRO A 421 5.41 -18.53 -18.58
CA PRO A 421 4.50 -18.57 -17.45
C PRO A 421 3.67 -19.85 -17.48
N LYS A 422 3.44 -20.43 -16.29
CA LYS A 422 2.66 -21.66 -16.09
C LYS A 422 1.31 -21.40 -15.41
N VAL A 423 0.89 -20.14 -15.38
CA VAL A 423 -0.22 -19.59 -14.60
C VAL A 423 -1.21 -18.90 -15.50
#